data_AF-A0A950Y4G1-F1
#
_entry.id   AF-A0A950Y4G1-F1
#
_cell.length_a   1.000
_cell.length_b   1.000
_cell.length_c   1.000
_cell.angle_alpha   90.00
_cell.angle_beta   90.00
_cell.angle_gamma   90.00
#
_symmetry.space_group_name_H-M   'P 1'
#
loop_
_entity.id
_entity.type
_entity.pdbx_description
1 polymer ?
#
loop_
_entity_poly.entity_id
_entity_poly.type
_entity_poly.pdbx_seq_one_letter_code
_entity_poly.pdbx_strand_id
1 'polypeptide(L)'
;MTLSRAYAALAVGLPLVVIAVASTSPHEAKSMRVGVRFDSDSRVDTVLHRGCADCHSNETQWPWYACVRPIGWFIHRDVMKAREHLNFSDKPALSTNEREEIYDAVADGSMPPKPYLLLHPEARLSSADLGILSSWSKW
;
A
#
# COMPACT_ATOMS: atom_id res chain seq x y z
N MET A 1 -21.42 34.28 -47.09
CA MET A 1 -22.21 33.21 -46.44
C MET A 1 -21.29 32.42 -45.50
N THR A 2 -21.76 32.12 -44.29
CA THR A 2 -21.27 31.05 -43.39
C THR A 2 -19.76 30.79 -43.28
N LEU A 3 -19.08 31.55 -42.43
CA LEU A 3 -17.76 31.23 -41.81
C LEU A 3 -17.83 30.03 -40.83
N SER A 4 -18.69 29.04 -41.11
CA SER A 4 -19.21 28.07 -40.11
C SER A 4 -18.63 26.65 -40.23
N ARG A 5 -17.65 26.42 -41.13
CA ARG A 5 -17.13 25.07 -41.43
C ARG A 5 -15.73 24.78 -40.88
N ALA A 6 -15.04 25.77 -40.32
CA ALA A 6 -13.72 25.59 -39.70
C ALA A 6 -13.78 24.95 -38.30
N TYR A 7 -14.81 25.26 -37.50
CA TYR A 7 -14.96 24.74 -36.14
C TYR A 7 -15.38 23.26 -36.07
N ALA A 8 -15.89 22.68 -37.17
CA ALA A 8 -16.38 21.31 -37.23
C ALA A 8 -15.27 20.23 -37.10
N ALA A 9 -13.99 20.60 -37.21
CA ALA A 9 -12.86 19.68 -37.11
C ALA A 9 -12.28 19.55 -35.68
N LEU A 10 -12.65 20.42 -34.74
CA LEU A 10 -12.10 20.43 -33.36
C LEU A 10 -13.02 19.81 -32.31
N ALA A 11 -14.17 19.26 -32.70
CA ALA A 11 -15.19 18.74 -31.79
C ALA A 11 -15.03 17.26 -31.37
N VAL A 12 -14.02 16.55 -31.89
CA VAL A 12 -13.86 15.08 -31.68
C VAL A 12 -12.56 14.72 -30.93
N GLY A 13 -11.60 15.64 -30.84
CA GLY A 13 -10.25 15.35 -30.34
C GLY A 13 -9.96 15.64 -28.86
N LEU A 14 -10.86 16.29 -28.11
CA LEU A 14 -10.54 16.81 -26.76
C LEU A 14 -11.64 16.77 -25.67
N PRO A 15 -12.45 15.69 -25.51
CA PRO A 15 -13.26 15.49 -24.30
C PRO A 15 -12.79 14.34 -23.39
N LEU A 16 -11.66 13.67 -23.68
CA LEU A 16 -11.17 12.50 -22.91
C LEU A 16 -10.06 12.80 -21.88
N VAL A 17 -9.58 14.04 -21.79
CA VAL A 17 -8.48 14.44 -20.88
C VAL A 17 -9.01 15.13 -19.59
N VAL A 18 -10.32 15.39 -19.52
CA VAL A 18 -10.95 16.21 -18.44
C VAL A 18 -11.76 15.36 -17.44
N ILE A 19 -11.15 14.27 -16.95
CA ILE A 19 -11.49 13.66 -15.66
C ILE A 19 -10.23 13.58 -14.81
N ALA A 20 -9.56 14.73 -14.68
CA ALA A 20 -8.36 14.92 -13.88
C ALA A 20 -8.63 15.98 -12.79
N VAL A 21 -8.09 15.76 -11.60
CA VAL A 21 -8.12 16.67 -10.45
C VAL A 21 -9.52 17.04 -9.95
N ALA A 22 -10.20 16.06 -9.36
CA ALA A 22 -11.06 16.31 -8.21
C ALA A 22 -10.24 16.12 -6.93
N SER A 23 -9.39 17.10 -6.59
CA SER A 23 -8.83 17.22 -5.24
C SER A 23 -9.99 17.42 -4.24
N THR A 24 -10.02 16.78 -3.08
CA THR A 24 -8.90 16.69 -2.13
C THR A 24 -8.61 15.27 -1.62
N SER A 25 -7.31 14.95 -1.50
CA SER A 25 -6.80 14.13 -0.40
C SER A 25 -5.58 14.85 0.17
N PRO A 26 -5.46 15.03 1.49
CA PRO A 26 -4.34 15.74 2.10
C PRO A 26 -3.10 14.85 2.12
N HIS A 27 -2.36 14.85 0.99
CA HIS A 27 -0.90 14.77 1.11
C HIS A 27 -0.46 15.92 2.02
N GLU A 28 0.42 15.62 2.98
CA GLU A 28 0.72 16.47 4.14
C GLU A 28 -0.41 16.63 5.18
N ALA A 29 -0.80 15.51 5.79
CA ALA A 29 -0.70 15.46 7.24
C ALA A 29 0.48 14.56 7.63
N LYS A 30 1.69 15.12 7.78
CA LYS A 30 2.79 14.50 8.54
C LYS A 30 2.42 14.54 10.03
N SER A 31 1.38 13.80 10.35
CA SER A 31 0.87 13.61 11.69
C SER A 31 1.97 12.94 12.51
N MET A 32 2.33 13.55 13.64
CA MET A 32 3.11 12.89 14.68
C MET A 32 2.20 11.84 15.34
N ARG A 33 1.96 10.74 14.63
CA ARG A 33 1.20 9.62 15.17
C ARG A 33 2.07 8.97 16.25
N VAL A 34 1.45 8.65 17.38
CA VAL A 34 1.94 7.54 18.20
C VAL A 34 1.65 6.30 17.37
N GLY A 35 2.64 5.90 16.55
CA GLY A 35 2.47 4.84 15.56
C GLY A 35 1.96 3.57 16.24
N VAL A 36 1.03 2.87 15.59
CA VAL A 36 0.46 1.64 16.13
C VAL A 36 1.60 0.62 16.20
N ARG A 37 2.03 0.28 17.42
CA ARG A 37 3.06 -0.72 17.66
C ARG A 37 2.48 -2.10 17.36
N PHE A 38 3.06 -2.79 16.39
CA PHE A 38 2.62 -4.11 15.95
C PHE A 38 3.27 -5.24 16.76
N ASP A 39 4.48 -5.02 17.30
CA ASP A 39 5.12 -5.97 18.22
C ASP A 39 5.93 -5.32 19.37
N SER A 40 6.07 -6.07 20.46
CA SER A 40 6.95 -5.75 21.59
C SER A 40 8.45 -5.69 21.24
N ASP A 41 8.96 -6.50 20.30
CA ASP A 41 10.33 -6.39 19.80
C ASP A 41 10.43 -5.27 18.77
N SER A 42 11.26 -4.26 19.04
CA SER A 42 11.41 -3.09 18.16
C SER A 42 12.03 -3.40 16.80
N ARG A 43 12.75 -4.52 16.66
CA ARG A 43 13.30 -5.00 15.38
C ARG A 43 12.19 -5.59 14.52
N VAL A 44 11.33 -6.40 15.12
CA VAL A 44 10.13 -6.95 14.46
C VAL A 44 9.20 -5.82 14.04
N ASP A 45 8.88 -4.91 14.97
CA ASP A 45 8.04 -3.74 14.72
C ASP A 45 8.56 -2.89 13.54
N THR A 46 9.88 -2.63 13.50
CA THR A 46 10.54 -1.94 12.37
C THR A 46 10.39 -2.69 11.03
N VAL A 47 10.48 -4.02 11.03
CA VAL A 47 10.32 -4.85 9.84
C VAL A 47 8.87 -4.82 9.34
N LEU A 48 7.89 -4.99 10.22
CA LEU A 48 6.47 -4.97 9.88
C LEU A 48 6.02 -3.57 9.42
N HIS A 49 6.49 -2.50 10.06
CA HIS A 49 6.21 -1.13 9.62
C HIS A 49 6.74 -0.84 8.22
N ARG A 50 7.96 -1.28 7.89
CA ARG A 50 8.58 -1.05 6.58
C ARG A 50 8.06 -1.96 5.47
N GLY A 51 7.77 -3.23 5.78
CA GLY A 51 7.41 -4.24 4.79
C GLY A 51 5.90 -4.43 4.58
N CYS A 52 5.08 -4.15 5.60
CA CYS A 52 3.71 -4.65 5.67
C CYS A 52 2.65 -3.57 5.95
N ALA A 53 2.98 -2.48 6.65
CA ALA A 53 2.00 -1.50 7.15
C ALA A 53 1.09 -0.90 6.06
N ASP A 54 1.61 -0.61 4.87
CA ASP A 54 0.84 0.04 3.81
C ASP A 54 -0.33 -0.81 3.31
N CYS A 55 -0.24 -2.13 3.41
CA CYS A 55 -1.34 -3.04 3.08
C CYS A 55 -2.10 -3.51 4.33
N HIS A 56 -1.38 -3.94 5.37
CA HIS A 56 -1.90 -4.66 6.54
C HIS A 56 -2.12 -3.78 7.78
N SER A 57 -2.29 -2.47 7.63
CA SER A 57 -2.69 -1.57 8.73
C SER A 57 -3.66 -0.50 8.27
N ASN A 58 -4.37 0.12 9.20
CA ASN A 58 -5.16 1.33 8.95
C ASN A 58 -4.30 2.59 8.75
N GLU A 59 -2.96 2.50 8.87
CA GLU A 59 -2.05 3.65 8.82
C GLU A 59 -1.58 4.02 7.39
N THR A 60 -1.88 3.18 6.38
CA THR A 60 -1.45 3.24 4.96
C THR A 60 -1.05 4.62 4.41
N GLN A 61 0.18 4.70 3.91
CA GLN A 61 0.71 5.83 3.16
C GLN A 61 0.29 5.75 1.68
N TRP A 62 -0.92 6.21 1.37
CA TRP A 62 -1.44 6.21 0.00
C TRP A 62 -0.54 7.04 -0.95
N PRO A 63 0.11 6.41 -1.96
CA PRO A 63 0.95 7.14 -2.89
C PRO A 63 0.08 8.02 -3.80
N TRP A 64 0.63 9.14 -4.29
CA TRP A 64 -0.11 10.12 -5.11
C TRP A 64 -0.86 9.50 -6.32
N TYR A 65 -0.29 8.43 -6.90
CA TYR A 65 -0.89 7.75 -8.05
C TYR A 65 -2.13 6.90 -7.69
N ALA A 66 -2.41 6.68 -6.40
CA ALA A 66 -3.68 6.09 -5.95
C ALA A 66 -4.88 7.03 -6.16
N CYS A 67 -4.67 8.32 -6.41
CA CYS A 67 -5.72 9.24 -6.86
C CYS A 67 -6.07 9.07 -8.36
N VAL A 68 -5.20 8.43 -9.15
CA VAL A 68 -5.39 8.28 -10.61
C VAL A 68 -6.31 7.09 -10.90
N ARG A 69 -7.27 7.26 -11.81
CA ARG A 69 -8.20 6.21 -12.23
C ARG A 69 -7.73 5.56 -13.55
N PRO A 70 -7.85 4.23 -13.73
CA PRO A 70 -8.43 3.25 -12.81
C PRO A 70 -7.47 2.76 -11.71
N ILE A 71 -6.17 3.09 -11.78
CA ILE A 71 -5.07 2.57 -10.94
C ILE A 71 -5.44 2.51 -9.45
N GLY A 72 -5.94 3.60 -8.89
CA GLY A 72 -6.35 3.71 -7.49
C GLY A 72 -7.43 2.73 -7.04
N TRP A 73 -8.31 2.27 -7.94
CA TRP A 73 -9.31 1.25 -7.59
C TRP A 73 -8.70 -0.14 -7.43
N PHE A 74 -7.63 -0.47 -8.16
CA PHE A 74 -6.89 -1.71 -7.97
C PHE A 74 -6.10 -1.67 -6.65
N ILE A 75 -5.35 -0.59 -6.40
CA ILE A 75 -4.60 -0.41 -5.14
C ILE A 75 -5.54 -0.47 -3.95
N HIS A 76 -6.66 0.25 -3.98
CA HIS A 76 -7.63 0.25 -2.88
C HIS A 76 -8.28 -1.13 -2.66
N ARG A 77 -8.67 -1.83 -3.74
CA ARG A 77 -9.18 -3.21 -3.67
C ARG A 77 -8.15 -4.15 -3.03
N ASP A 78 -6.89 -4.04 -3.43
CA ASP A 78 -5.84 -4.97 -3.03
C ASP A 78 -5.37 -4.71 -1.58
N VAL A 79 -5.35 -3.44 -1.14
CA VAL A 79 -5.19 -3.08 0.29
C VAL A 79 -6.36 -3.59 1.13
N MET A 80 -7.61 -3.45 0.69
CA MET A 80 -8.75 -3.95 1.47
C MET A 80 -8.73 -5.48 1.60
N LYS A 81 -8.39 -6.19 0.52
CA LYS A 81 -8.16 -7.65 0.57
C LYS A 81 -7.00 -8.04 1.50
N ALA A 82 -5.92 -7.27 1.52
CA ALA A 82 -4.82 -7.52 2.45
C ALA A 82 -5.29 -7.43 3.91
N ARG A 83 -6.13 -6.44 4.24
CA ARG A 83 -6.75 -6.28 5.57
C ARG A 83 -7.81 -7.34 5.90
N GLU A 84 -8.58 -7.82 4.92
CA GLU A 84 -9.52 -8.95 5.06
C GLU A 84 -8.79 -10.23 5.50
N HIS A 85 -7.53 -10.42 5.12
CA HIS A 85 -6.68 -11.51 5.61
C HIS A 85 -5.97 -11.19 6.92
N LEU A 86 -5.34 -10.02 7.04
CA LEU A 86 -4.56 -9.60 8.21
C LEU A 86 -4.53 -8.07 8.35
N ASN A 87 -4.89 -7.56 9.52
CA ASN A 87 -4.81 -6.13 9.85
C ASN A 87 -4.24 -5.93 11.26
N PHE A 88 -3.02 -5.38 11.36
CA PHE A 88 -2.35 -5.09 12.63
C PHE A 88 -3.06 -4.02 13.47
N SER A 89 -3.96 -3.23 12.86
CA SER A 89 -4.71 -2.20 13.59
C SER A 89 -5.95 -2.73 14.32
N ASP A 90 -6.36 -3.98 14.08
CA ASP A 90 -7.61 -4.53 14.62
C ASP A 90 -7.40 -5.40 15.88
N LYS A 91 -6.15 -5.66 16.28
CA LYS A 91 -5.79 -6.43 17.48
C LYS A 91 -4.46 -5.96 18.10
N PRO A 92 -4.29 -6.02 19.44
CA PRO A 92 -3.09 -5.51 20.11
C PRO A 92 -1.88 -6.47 20.07
N ALA A 93 -2.05 -7.70 19.60
CA ALA A 93 -1.01 -8.72 19.46
C ALA A 93 -1.45 -9.79 18.44
N LEU A 94 -0.47 -10.46 17.83
CA LEU A 94 -0.67 -11.51 16.83
C LEU A 94 -0.58 -12.91 17.46
N SER A 95 -1.47 -13.82 17.08
CA SER A 95 -1.36 -15.24 17.45
C SER A 95 -0.13 -15.90 16.80
N THR A 96 0.36 -17.01 17.35
CA THR A 96 1.53 -17.72 16.80
C THR A 96 1.31 -18.11 15.33
N ASN A 97 0.13 -18.65 14.99
CA ASN A 97 -0.26 -18.97 13.62
C ASN A 97 -0.13 -17.77 12.66
N GLU A 98 -0.60 -16.58 13.05
CA GLU A 98 -0.47 -15.37 12.22
C GLU A 98 0.99 -14.96 12.01
N ARG A 99 1.84 -15.15 13.03
CA ARG A 99 3.27 -14.84 12.95
C ARG A 99 4.02 -15.87 12.10
N GLU A 100 3.59 -17.13 12.10
CA GLU A 100 4.06 -18.18 11.18
C GLU A 100 3.62 -17.89 9.74
N GLU A 101 2.35 -17.56 9.50
CA GLU A 101 1.83 -17.18 8.17
C GLU A 101 2.54 -15.95 7.58
N ILE A 102 2.82 -14.92 8.39
CA ILE A 102 3.64 -13.75 7.99
C ILE A 102 5.05 -14.19 7.61
N TYR A 103 5.68 -15.06 8.40
CA TYR A 103 7.04 -15.54 8.12
C TYR A 103 7.08 -16.37 6.82
N ASP A 104 6.16 -17.31 6.63
CA ASP A 104 6.13 -18.19 5.45
C ASP A 104 5.84 -17.40 4.17
N ALA A 105 4.92 -16.42 4.21
CA ALA A 105 4.66 -15.52 3.08
C ALA A 105 5.83 -14.59 2.73
N VAL A 106 6.75 -14.33 3.67
CA VAL A 106 8.00 -13.62 3.39
C VAL A 106 9.10 -14.57 2.92
N ALA A 107 9.11 -15.82 3.41
CA ALA A 107 10.08 -16.85 3.04
C ALA A 107 9.86 -17.43 1.64
N ASP A 108 8.61 -17.56 1.18
CA ASP A 108 8.28 -17.97 -0.20
C ASP A 108 8.45 -16.83 -1.23
N GLY A 109 8.57 -15.58 -0.76
CA GLY A 109 8.72 -14.38 -1.57
C GLY A 109 7.42 -13.94 -2.27
N SER A 110 6.26 -14.31 -1.73
CA SER A 110 4.95 -13.75 -2.10
C SER A 110 4.74 -12.35 -1.50
N MET A 111 5.27 -12.10 -0.29
CA MET A 111 5.22 -10.82 0.41
C MET A 111 6.62 -10.19 0.64
N PRO A 112 6.77 -8.87 0.44
CA PRO A 112 5.84 -7.98 -0.25
C PRO A 112 5.78 -8.31 -1.76
N PRO A 113 4.63 -8.16 -2.44
CA PRO A 113 4.47 -8.61 -3.81
C PRO A 113 5.45 -7.97 -4.78
N LYS A 114 6.04 -8.76 -5.68
CA LYS A 114 7.06 -8.29 -6.65
C LYS A 114 6.64 -7.02 -7.44
N PRO A 115 5.37 -6.85 -7.89
CA PRO A 115 4.93 -5.60 -8.54
C PRO A 115 4.94 -4.36 -7.62
N TYR A 116 4.68 -4.53 -6.32
CA TYR A 116 4.80 -3.46 -5.33
C TYR A 116 6.26 -3.06 -5.12
N LEU A 117 7.17 -4.05 -5.00
CA LEU A 117 8.63 -3.85 -4.88
C LEU A 117 9.34 -3.26 -6.12
N LEU A 118 8.61 -3.01 -7.22
CA LEU A 118 9.09 -2.21 -8.36
C LEU A 118 8.92 -0.70 -8.14
N LEU A 119 7.94 -0.29 -7.33
CA LEU A 119 7.64 1.11 -7.00
C LEU A 119 8.02 1.48 -5.57
N HIS A 120 8.11 0.47 -4.68
CA HIS A 120 8.46 0.58 -3.26
C HIS A 120 9.68 -0.29 -2.93
N PRO A 121 10.87 -0.02 -3.50
CA PRO A 121 12.08 -0.80 -3.24
C PRO A 121 12.51 -0.81 -1.76
N GLU A 122 12.13 0.19 -0.96
CA GLU A 122 12.35 0.33 0.47
C GLU A 122 11.65 -0.74 1.32
N ALA A 123 10.52 -1.28 0.84
CA ALA A 123 9.78 -2.35 1.51
C ALA A 123 10.46 -3.73 1.33
N ARG A 124 11.48 -3.84 0.48
CA ARG A 124 12.18 -5.12 0.22
C ARG A 124 12.84 -5.64 1.48
N LEU A 125 12.40 -6.82 1.92
CA LEU A 125 12.97 -7.52 3.06
C LEU A 125 14.27 -8.22 2.66
N SER A 126 15.25 -8.19 3.56
CA SER A 126 16.58 -8.76 3.44
C SER A 126 16.70 -10.08 4.20
N SER A 127 17.79 -10.82 4.00
CA SER A 127 18.10 -12.03 4.78
C SER A 127 18.20 -11.78 6.29
N ALA A 128 18.50 -10.55 6.71
CA ALA A 128 18.50 -10.18 8.13
C ALA A 128 17.07 -9.97 8.69
N ASP A 129 16.18 -9.38 7.88
CA ASP A 129 14.76 -9.21 8.23
C ASP A 129 14.05 -10.59 8.29
N LEU A 130 14.33 -11.46 7.31
CA LEU A 130 13.93 -12.87 7.32
C LEU A 130 14.39 -13.60 8.59
N GLY A 131 15.63 -13.38 9.04
CA GLY A 131 16.15 -13.95 10.29
C GLY A 131 15.47 -13.43 11.55
N ILE A 132 15.03 -12.17 11.56
CA ILE A 132 14.20 -11.58 12.63
C ILE A 132 12.84 -12.28 12.67
N LEU A 133 12.12 -12.31 11.54
CA LEU A 133 10.78 -12.90 11.45
C LEU A 133 10.80 -14.42 11.74
N SER A 134 11.80 -15.16 11.23
CA SER A 134 11.95 -16.60 11.49
C SER A 134 12.24 -16.93 12.97
N SER A 135 12.82 -15.97 13.71
CA SER A 135 13.02 -16.13 15.14
C SER A 135 11.73 -15.85 15.90
N TRP A 136 11.07 -14.73 15.56
CA TRP A 136 9.86 -14.22 16.21
C TRP A 136 8.59 -15.05 15.98
N SER A 137 8.45 -15.70 14.84
CA SER A 137 7.24 -16.48 14.51
C SER A 137 7.00 -17.66 15.44
N LYS A 138 8.06 -18.18 16.09
CA LYS A 138 8.06 -19.42 16.88
C LYS A 138 7.95 -19.21 18.40
N TRP A 139 7.68 -17.98 18.85
CA TRP A 139 7.59 -17.59 20.28
C TRP A 139 6.16 -17.58 20.82
#